data_AF-A0A3E0KJF6-F1
#
_entry.id   AF-A0A3E0KJF6-F1
#
_cell.length_a   1.000
_cell.length_b   1.000
_cell.length_c   1.000
_cell.angle_alpha   90.00
_cell.angle_beta   90.00
_cell.angle_gamma   90.00
#
_symmetry.space_group_name_H-M   'P 1'
#
loop_
_entity.id
_entity.type
_entity.pdbx_description
1 polymer ?
#
loop_
_entity_poly.entity_id
_entity_poly.type
_entity_poly.pdbx_seq_one_letter_code
_entity_poly.pdbx_strand_id
1 'polypeptide(L)'
;MWVAFGVSLLLMAVGVMGTVVPVLPGVPLVWLTMLGFGILDRFQRVDATFLVVMALVTAAAEVTDYLTRAWGAKRFGAGRAGTWGAVIGAMIGLFFLPFGLLLGPFLGALMGELLSGRSMQDSVRAGLGGLLGTLSSMVVKFAVAVAMTVAFVVKVV
;
A
#
# COMPACT_ATOMS: atom_id res chain seq x y z
N MET A 1 -16.21 13.79 -22.12
CA MET A 1 -14.98 14.14 -21.39
C MET A 1 -15.19 14.29 -19.88
N TRP A 2 -16.06 15.21 -19.43
CA TRP A 2 -16.29 15.46 -17.99
C TRP A 2 -16.77 14.24 -17.20
N VAL A 3 -17.59 13.38 -17.81
CA VAL A 3 -18.02 12.11 -17.20
C VAL A 3 -16.84 11.17 -16.96
N ALA A 4 -15.95 11.00 -17.95
CA ALA A 4 -14.76 10.16 -17.81
C ALA A 4 -13.80 10.70 -16.73
N PHE A 5 -13.69 12.03 -16.62
CA PHE A 5 -12.92 12.68 -15.56
C PHE A 5 -13.53 12.40 -14.18
N GLY A 6 -14.84 12.59 -14.01
CA GLY A 6 -15.54 12.28 -12.77
C GLY A 6 -15.41 10.82 -12.34
N VAL A 7 -15.57 9.88 -13.28
CA VAL A 7 -15.35 8.44 -13.02
C VAL A 7 -13.91 8.16 -12.60
N SER A 8 -12.94 8.80 -13.26
CA SER A 8 -11.53 8.65 -12.90
C SER A 8 -11.24 9.14 -11.48
N LEU A 9 -11.84 10.25 -11.06
CA LEU A 9 -11.70 10.72 -9.67
C LEU A 9 -12.28 9.74 -8.66
N LEU A 10 -13.42 9.11 -8.95
CA LEU A 10 -14.00 8.09 -8.08
C LEU A 10 -13.09 6.85 -7.99
N LEU A 11 -12.56 6.38 -9.12
CA LEU A 11 -11.63 5.25 -9.15
C LEU A 11 -10.30 5.56 -8.46
N MET A 12 -9.78 6.78 -8.63
CA MET A 12 -8.58 7.25 -7.92
C MET A 12 -8.83 7.36 -6.42
N ALA A 13 -9.99 7.85 -5.98
CA ALA A 13 -10.35 7.87 -4.57
C ALA A 13 -10.39 6.46 -3.97
N VAL A 14 -10.94 5.48 -4.71
CA VAL A 14 -10.87 4.06 -4.34
C VAL A 14 -9.41 3.57 -4.28
N GLY A 15 -8.55 3.98 -5.22
CA GLY A 15 -7.13 3.64 -5.22
C GLY A 15 -6.37 4.21 -4.03
N VAL A 16 -6.61 5.48 -3.70
CA VAL A 16 -6.06 6.16 -2.51
C VAL A 16 -6.54 5.47 -1.24
N MET A 17 -7.82 5.15 -1.11
CA MET A 17 -8.31 4.37 0.04
C MET A 17 -7.72 2.96 0.06
N GLY A 18 -7.47 2.39 -1.11
CA GLY A 18 -6.79 1.11 -1.30
C GLY A 18 -5.36 1.10 -0.78
N THR A 19 -4.66 2.22 -0.65
CA THR A 19 -3.30 2.24 -0.06
C THR A 19 -3.30 1.95 1.44
N VAL A 20 -4.44 2.15 2.11
CA VAL A 20 -4.60 1.82 3.54
C VAL A 20 -4.81 0.32 3.70
N VAL A 21 -5.36 -0.38 2.70
CA VAL A 21 -5.59 -1.82 2.75
C VAL A 21 -4.31 -2.55 2.30
N PRO A 22 -3.63 -3.33 3.17
CA PRO A 22 -2.32 -3.94 2.89
C PRO A 22 -2.27 -4.85 1.66
N VAL A 23 -3.43 -5.37 1.25
CA VAL A 23 -3.62 -6.31 0.14
C VAL A 23 -3.89 -5.60 -1.19
N LEU A 24 -4.43 -4.37 -1.16
CA LEU A 24 -4.78 -3.67 -2.39
C LEU A 24 -3.59 -2.86 -2.92
N PRO A 25 -3.22 -3.01 -4.20
CA PRO A 25 -2.18 -2.20 -4.82
C PRO A 25 -2.76 -0.80 -5.15
N GLY A 26 -2.92 0.04 -4.12
CA GLY A 26 -3.58 1.34 -4.26
C GLY A 26 -2.88 2.31 -5.22
N VAL A 27 -1.55 2.42 -5.16
CA VAL A 27 -0.77 3.30 -6.05
C VAL A 27 -0.85 2.80 -7.52
N PRO A 28 -0.68 1.50 -7.82
CA PRO A 28 -0.97 0.96 -9.15
C PRO A 28 -2.40 1.19 -9.63
N LEU A 29 -3.41 1.13 -8.75
CA LEU A 29 -4.80 1.40 -9.13
C LEU A 29 -4.98 2.85 -9.59
N VAL A 30 -4.35 3.81 -8.90
CA VAL A 30 -4.34 5.23 -9.30
C VAL A 30 -3.70 5.38 -10.68
N TRP A 31 -2.55 4.74 -10.93
CA TRP A 31 -1.90 4.78 -12.23
C TRP A 31 -2.72 4.14 -13.35
N LEU A 32 -3.31 2.97 -13.12
CA LEU A 32 -4.19 2.28 -14.08
C LEU A 32 -5.40 3.14 -14.44
N THR A 33 -5.91 3.92 -13.48
CA THR A 33 -6.98 4.89 -13.73
C THR A 33 -6.51 6.02 -14.65
N MET A 34 -5.30 6.57 -14.45
CA MET A 34 -4.71 7.57 -15.35
C MET A 34 -4.55 7.01 -16.77
N LEU A 35 -4.05 5.78 -16.89
CA LEU A 35 -3.86 5.11 -18.17
C LEU A 35 -5.20 4.92 -18.89
N GLY A 36 -6.22 4.44 -18.18
CA GLY A 36 -7.57 4.29 -18.71
C GLY A 36 -8.15 5.61 -19.20
N PHE A 37 -7.98 6.68 -18.43
CA PHE A 37 -8.38 8.02 -18.87
C PHE A 37 -7.61 8.47 -20.11
N GLY A 38 -6.28 8.32 -20.13
CA GLY A 38 -5.44 8.69 -21.26
C GLY A 38 -5.81 7.98 -22.56
N ILE A 39 -6.17 6.69 -22.49
CA ILE A 39 -6.64 5.92 -23.66
C ILE A 39 -7.97 6.49 -24.18
N LEU A 40 -8.93 6.78 -23.29
CA LEU A 40 -10.23 7.35 -23.66
C LEU A 40 -10.10 8.77 -24.24
N ASP A 41 -9.16 9.55 -23.71
CA ASP A 41 -8.84 10.91 -24.12
C ASP A 41 -7.90 10.97 -25.33
N ARG A 42 -7.51 9.81 -25.89
CA ARG A 42 -6.54 9.71 -27.01
C ARG A 42 -5.22 10.45 -26.73
N PHE A 43 -4.81 10.46 -25.47
CA PHE A 43 -3.59 11.11 -24.97
C PHE A 43 -3.52 12.62 -25.26
N GLN A 44 -4.66 13.30 -25.39
CA GLN A 44 -4.67 14.74 -25.66
C GLN A 44 -4.25 15.57 -24.44
N ARG A 45 -4.77 15.26 -23.26
CA ARG A 45 -4.40 15.94 -22.00
C ARG A 45 -3.34 15.16 -21.25
N VAL A 46 -3.52 13.85 -21.17
CA VAL A 46 -2.60 12.93 -20.48
C VAL A 46 -1.70 12.26 -21.51
N ASP A 47 -0.57 12.90 -21.81
CA ASP A 47 0.40 12.40 -22.78
C ASP A 47 1.17 11.15 -22.28
N ALA A 48 1.81 10.44 -23.21
CA ALA A 48 2.56 9.22 -22.92
C ALA A 48 3.74 9.48 -21.97
N THR A 49 4.39 10.64 -22.05
CA THR A 49 5.52 11.00 -21.19
C THR A 49 5.07 11.11 -19.74
N PHE A 50 3.94 11.79 -19.49
CA PHE A 50 3.32 11.88 -18.17
C PHE A 50 3.01 10.49 -17.60
N LEU A 51 2.40 9.60 -18.40
CA LEU A 51 2.08 8.24 -17.96
C LEU A 51 3.32 7.41 -17.63
N VAL A 52 4.39 7.53 -18.42
CA VAL A 52 5.66 6.85 -18.16
C VAL A 52 6.30 7.37 -16.86
N VAL A 53 6.32 8.69 -16.64
CA VAL A 53 6.83 9.26 -15.38
C VAL A 53 6.00 8.77 -14.19
N MET A 54 4.66 8.78 -14.29
CA MET A 54 3.80 8.26 -13.24
C MET A 54 3.96 6.74 -13.03
N ALA A 55 4.29 5.98 -14.08
CA ALA A 55 4.61 4.56 -13.98
C ALA A 55 5.91 4.34 -13.18
N LEU A 56 6.94 5.16 -13.42
CA LEU A 56 8.19 5.12 -12.66
C LEU A 56 7.96 5.48 -11.19
N VAL A 57 7.13 6.49 -10.91
CA VAL A 57 6.74 6.85 -9.54
C VAL A 57 6.00 5.68 -8.86
N THR A 58 5.09 5.03 -9.57
CA THR A 58 4.36 3.85 -9.08
C THR A 58 5.33 2.71 -8.75
N ALA A 59 6.24 2.39 -9.66
CA ALA A 59 7.24 1.34 -9.45
C ALA A 59 8.15 1.67 -8.26
N ALA A 60 8.62 2.91 -8.14
CA ALA A 60 9.44 3.36 -7.02
C ALA A 60 8.68 3.27 -5.68
N ALA A 61 7.39 3.60 -5.67
CA ALA A 61 6.55 3.50 -4.48
C ALA A 61 6.34 2.05 -4.04
N GLU A 62 6.09 1.12 -4.96
CA GLU A 62 5.94 -0.31 -4.66
C GLU A 62 7.27 -0.94 -4.18
N VAL A 63 8.40 -0.58 -4.80
CA VAL A 63 9.73 -1.00 -4.33
C VAL A 63 9.98 -0.47 -2.93
N THR A 64 9.70 0.81 -2.69
CA THR A 64 9.85 1.42 -1.36
C THR A 64 8.97 0.73 -0.34
N ASP A 65 7.71 0.42 -0.67
CA ASP A 65 6.80 -0.31 0.23
C ASP A 65 7.38 -1.67 0.63
N TYR A 66 7.83 -2.44 -0.36
CA TYR A 66 8.47 -3.72 -0.10
C TYR A 66 9.71 -3.60 0.80
N LEU A 67 10.58 -2.64 0.50
CA LEU A 67 11.78 -2.39 1.30
C LEU A 67 11.46 -1.93 2.72
N THR A 68 10.48 -1.05 2.89
CA THR A 68 10.09 -0.50 4.19
C THR A 68 9.45 -1.57 5.07
N ARG A 69 8.58 -2.41 4.50
CA ARG A 69 7.98 -3.56 5.21
C ARG A 69 9.05 -4.58 5.59
N ALA A 70 9.92 -4.95 4.66
CA ALA A 70 11.00 -5.91 4.91
C ALA A 70 12.00 -5.40 5.95
N TRP A 71 12.36 -4.12 5.87
CA TRP A 71 13.25 -3.47 6.82
C TRP A 71 12.60 -3.33 8.20
N GLY A 72 11.33 -2.92 8.28
CA GLY A 72 10.58 -2.85 9.54
C GLY A 72 10.48 -4.20 10.24
N ALA A 73 10.20 -5.28 9.51
CA ALA A 73 10.20 -6.63 10.08
C ALA A 73 11.60 -7.03 10.58
N LYS A 74 12.64 -6.88 9.75
CA LYS A 74 14.01 -7.28 10.12
C LYS A 74 14.60 -6.45 11.26
N ARG A 75 14.35 -5.14 11.30
CA ARG A 75 14.97 -4.20 12.25
C ARG A 75 14.57 -4.47 13.70
N PHE A 76 13.37 -5.02 13.91
CA PHE A 76 12.85 -5.41 15.22
C PHE A 76 12.94 -6.92 15.47
N GLY A 77 13.70 -7.63 14.64
CA GLY A 77 14.05 -9.03 14.85
C GLY A 77 12.99 -10.03 14.43
N ALA A 78 12.00 -9.67 13.60
CA ALA A 78 11.02 -10.64 13.13
C ALA A 78 11.71 -11.79 12.36
N GLY A 79 11.45 -13.01 12.80
CA GLY A 79 11.90 -14.23 12.14
C GLY A 79 11.00 -14.60 10.97
N ARG A 80 11.27 -15.77 10.38
CA ARG A 80 10.45 -16.31 9.28
C ARG A 80 9.02 -16.61 9.75
N ALA A 81 8.86 -17.15 10.95
CA ALA A 81 7.56 -17.50 11.51
C ALA A 81 6.72 -16.25 11.80
N GLY A 82 7.29 -15.19 12.35
CA GLY A 82 6.61 -13.90 12.51
C GLY A 82 6.27 -13.23 11.19
N THR A 83 7.13 -13.34 10.17
CA THR A 83 6.84 -12.78 8.84
C THR A 83 5.63 -13.47 8.20
N TRP A 84 5.61 -14.80 8.19
CA TRP A 84 4.46 -15.57 7.68
C TRP A 84 3.22 -15.40 8.54
N GLY A 85 3.39 -15.34 9.87
CA GLY A 85 2.32 -15.04 10.81
C GLY A 85 1.69 -13.68 10.55
N ALA A 86 2.49 -12.64 10.25
CA ALA A 86 2.00 -11.31 9.90
C ALA A 86 1.18 -11.33 8.61
N VAL A 87 1.60 -12.09 7.60
CA VAL A 87 0.87 -12.23 6.33
C VAL A 87 -0.48 -12.90 6.55
N ILE A 88 -0.51 -14.03 7.27
CA ILE A 88 -1.75 -14.75 7.58
C ILE A 88 -2.66 -13.87 8.46
N GLY A 89 -2.09 -13.22 9.47
CA GLY A 89 -2.78 -12.27 10.34
C GLY A 89 -3.35 -11.09 9.57
N ALA A 90 -2.67 -10.57 8.55
CA ALA A 90 -3.18 -9.53 7.67
C ALA A 90 -4.40 -10.00 6.86
N MET A 91 -4.34 -11.24 6.34
CA MET A 91 -5.45 -11.83 5.58
C MET A 91 -6.68 -12.06 6.47
N ILE A 92 -6.49 -12.60 7.67
CA ILE A 92 -7.59 -12.79 8.63
C ILE A 92 -8.10 -11.44 9.13
N GLY A 93 -7.19 -10.50 9.39
CA GLY A 93 -7.50 -9.15 9.86
C GLY A 93 -8.35 -8.34 8.87
N LEU A 94 -8.33 -8.68 7.58
CA LEU A 94 -9.18 -8.07 6.56
C LEU A 94 -10.68 -8.31 6.81
N PHE A 95 -11.06 -9.38 7.53
CA PHE A 95 -12.46 -9.63 7.89
C PHE A 95 -12.94 -8.80 9.09
N PHE A 96 -12.02 -8.17 9.83
CA PHE A 96 -12.30 -7.42 11.06
C PHE A 96 -11.92 -5.93 10.92
N LEU A 97 -12.19 -5.33 9.75
CA LEU A 97 -11.93 -3.91 9.49
C LEU A 97 -12.72 -3.00 10.48
N PRO A 98 -12.17 -1.84 10.87
CA PRO A 98 -10.86 -1.29 10.50
C PRO A 98 -9.70 -1.81 11.37
N PHE A 99 -9.98 -2.28 12.59
CA PHE A 99 -8.96 -2.60 13.58
C PHE A 99 -8.09 -3.81 13.19
N GLY A 100 -8.68 -4.80 12.52
CA GLY A 100 -7.98 -6.00 12.04
C GLY A 100 -6.88 -5.69 11.02
N LEU A 101 -6.88 -4.52 10.40
CA LEU A 101 -5.84 -4.12 9.46
C LEU A 101 -4.47 -3.88 10.11
N LEU A 102 -4.48 -3.31 11.31
CA LEU A 102 -3.30 -3.07 12.13
C LEU A 102 -3.05 -4.25 13.08
N LEU A 103 -4.12 -4.70 13.75
CA LEU A 103 -4.01 -5.74 14.77
C LEU A 103 -3.75 -7.11 14.16
N GLY A 104 -4.28 -7.40 12.97
CA GLY A 104 -4.08 -8.68 12.29
C GLY A 104 -2.60 -8.99 12.05
N PRO A 105 -1.85 -8.15 11.31
CA PRO A 105 -0.41 -8.35 11.13
C PRO A 105 0.37 -8.41 12.44
N PHE A 106 0.01 -7.57 13.42
CA PHE A 106 0.66 -7.53 14.73
C PHE A 106 0.48 -8.84 15.52
N LEU A 107 -0.77 -9.26 15.70
CA LEU A 107 -1.13 -10.48 16.43
C LEU A 107 -0.64 -11.72 15.70
N GLY A 108 -0.75 -11.74 14.36
CA GLY A 108 -0.23 -12.82 13.54
C GLY A 108 1.29 -12.97 13.67
N ALA A 109 2.04 -11.86 13.63
CA ALA A 109 3.48 -11.88 13.85
C ALA A 109 3.84 -12.36 15.27
N LEU A 110 3.14 -11.84 16.27
CA LEU A 110 3.33 -12.21 17.67
C LEU A 110 3.09 -13.71 17.90
N MET A 111 1.97 -14.24 17.41
CA MET A 111 1.66 -15.67 17.51
C MET A 111 2.64 -16.52 16.72
N GLY A 112 3.02 -16.10 15.51
CA GLY A 112 3.99 -16.81 14.69
C GLY A 112 5.36 -16.94 15.38
N GLU A 113 5.84 -15.87 16.01
CA GLU A 113 7.09 -15.90 16.77
C GLU A 113 6.98 -16.76 18.04
N LEU A 114 5.89 -16.63 18.80
CA LEU A 114 5.67 -17.45 20.00
C LEU A 114 5.63 -18.95 19.69
N LEU A 115 4.95 -19.34 18.61
CA LEU A 115 4.88 -20.74 18.16
C LEU A 115 6.23 -21.26 17.66
N SER A 116 7.16 -20.37 17.29
CA SER A 116 8.53 -20.74 16.92
C SER A 116 9.49 -20.87 18.11
N GLY A 117 8.99 -20.73 19.35
CA GLY A 117 9.76 -20.87 20.58
C GLY A 117 10.51 -19.60 21.00
N ARG A 118 10.17 -18.45 20.42
CA ARG A 118 10.74 -17.16 20.83
C ARG A 118 10.14 -16.68 22.14
N SER A 119 10.90 -15.85 22.87
CA SER A 119 10.41 -15.24 24.11
C SER A 119 9.24 -14.29 23.83
N MET A 120 8.38 -14.07 24.83
CA MET A 120 7.28 -13.10 24.72
C MET A 120 7.79 -11.69 24.42
N GLN A 121 8.92 -11.29 25.02
CA GLN A 121 9.52 -9.98 24.78
C GLN A 121 9.98 -9.82 23.33
N ASP A 122 10.62 -10.84 22.75
CA ASP A 122 11.07 -10.81 21.36
C ASP A 122 9.89 -10.84 20.38
N SER A 123 8.85 -11.61 20.70
CA SER A 123 7.64 -11.74 19.87
C SER A 123 6.86 -10.42 19.81
N VAL A 124 6.73 -9.72 20.94
CA VAL A 124 6.11 -8.38 20.99
C VAL A 124 6.94 -7.37 20.21
N ARG A 125 8.27 -7.38 20.35
CA ARG A 125 9.16 -6.50 19.57
C ARG A 125 9.00 -6.73 18.07
N ALA A 126 9.00 -8.00 17.63
CA ALA A 126 8.79 -8.36 16.24
C ALA A 126 7.43 -7.89 15.71
N GLY A 127 6.36 -8.09 16.48
CA GLY A 127 5.03 -7.59 16.16
C GLY A 127 4.99 -6.07 16.01
N LEU A 128 5.57 -5.33 16.96
CA LEU A 128 5.66 -3.86 16.91
C LEU A 128 6.46 -3.38 15.70
N GLY A 129 7.54 -4.07 15.32
CA GLY A 129 8.28 -3.75 14.11
C GLY A 129 7.50 -3.96 12.82
N GLY A 130 6.72 -5.04 12.75
CA GLY A 130 5.80 -5.28 11.64
C GLY A 130 4.71 -4.21 11.55
N LEU A 131 4.15 -3.80 12.70
CA LEU A 131 3.17 -2.72 12.79
C LEU A 131 3.76 -1.38 12.31
N LEU A 132 4.92 -1.00 12.85
CA LEU A 132 5.61 0.24 12.49
C LEU A 132 6.00 0.25 11.01
N GLY A 133 6.57 -0.83 10.50
CA GLY A 133 6.92 -0.95 9.08
C GLY A 133 5.70 -0.84 8.16
N THR A 134 4.58 -1.44 8.56
CA THR A 134 3.31 -1.37 7.83
C THR A 134 2.76 0.06 7.83
N LEU A 135 2.71 0.72 9.00
CA LEU A 135 2.21 2.08 9.16
C LEU A 135 3.07 3.10 8.41
N SER A 136 4.40 3.03 8.56
CA SER A 136 5.32 3.92 7.86
C SER A 136 5.14 3.80 6.35
N SER A 137 4.97 2.58 5.84
CA SER A 137 4.75 2.39 4.42
C SER A 137 3.38 2.89 3.94
N MET A 138 2.31 2.66 4.71
CA MET A 138 0.97 3.18 4.40
C MET A 138 0.98 4.70 4.23
N VAL A 139 1.68 5.43 5.12
CA VAL A 139 1.79 6.89 5.03
C VAL A 139 2.48 7.32 3.74
N VAL A 140 3.59 6.68 3.38
CA VAL A 140 4.33 6.98 2.15
C VAL A 140 3.47 6.68 0.92
N LYS A 141 2.84 5.50 0.85
CA LYS A 141 1.97 5.13 -0.28
C LYS A 141 0.78 6.07 -0.42
N PHE A 142 0.14 6.43 0.69
CA PHE A 142 -0.98 7.36 0.70
C PHE A 142 -0.57 8.73 0.15
N ALA A 143 0.56 9.27 0.63
CA ALA A 143 1.09 10.54 0.14
C ALA A 143 1.40 10.51 -1.37
N VAL A 144 2.00 9.41 -1.85
CA VAL A 144 2.28 9.22 -3.28
C VAL A 144 0.98 9.14 -4.10
N ALA A 145 0.00 8.35 -3.65
CA ALA A 145 -1.28 8.20 -4.35
C ALA A 145 -2.06 9.53 -4.43
N VAL A 146 -2.04 10.33 -3.36
CA VAL A 146 -2.62 11.68 -3.36
C VAL A 146 -1.86 12.60 -4.31
N ALA A 147 -0.53 12.63 -4.26
CA ALA A 147 0.29 13.46 -5.15
C ALA A 147 0.06 13.10 -6.63
N MET A 148 -0.03 11.81 -6.94
CA MET A 148 -0.39 11.31 -8.27
C MET A 148 -1.78 11.80 -8.70
N THR A 149 -2.79 11.69 -7.83
CA THR A 149 -4.15 12.17 -8.11
C THR A 149 -4.17 13.68 -8.37
N VAL A 150 -3.45 14.47 -7.57
CA VAL A 150 -3.32 15.92 -7.78
C VAL A 150 -2.64 16.23 -9.10
N ALA A 151 -1.54 15.55 -9.43
CA ALA A 151 -0.84 15.73 -10.70
C ALA A 151 -1.74 15.43 -11.90
N PHE A 152 -2.58 14.40 -11.82
CA PHE A 152 -3.59 14.10 -12.84
C PHE A 152 -4.62 15.22 -12.97
N VAL A 153 -5.18 15.70 -11.87
CA VAL A 153 -6.17 16.79 -11.89
C VAL A 153 -5.57 18.03 -12.56
N VAL A 154 -4.37 18.44 -12.16
CA VAL A 154 -3.67 19.60 -12.73
C VAL A 154 -3.37 19.42 -14.22
N LYS A 155 -3.08 18.20 -14.67
CA LYS A 155 -2.80 17.92 -16.08
C LYS A 155 -4.06 17.90 -16.96
N VAL A 156 -5.22 17.60 -16.38
CA VAL A 156 -6.49 17.41 -17.11
C VAL A 156 -7.40 18.64 -17.14
N VAL A 157 -7.32 19.48 -16.10
CA VAL A 157 -8.03 20.77 -16.01
C VAL A 157 -7.34 21.80 -16.89
#